data_AF-A0AAV5X7S1-F1
#
_entry.id   AF-A0AAV5X7S1-F1
#
_cell.length_a   1.000
_cell.length_b   1.000
_cell.length_c   1.000
_cell.angle_alpha   90.00
_cell.angle_beta   90.00
_cell.angle_gamma   90.00
#
_symmetry.space_group_name_H-M   'P 1'
#
loop_
_entity.id
_entity.type
_entity.pdbx_description
1 polymer ?
#
loop_
_entity_poly.entity_id
_entity_poly.type
_entity_poly.pdbx_seq_one_letter_code
_entity_poly.pdbx_strand_id
1 'polypeptide(L)'
;MILIATFLACLGGGVAGAQDKPADTMELLREKARADKKLVVASALELTEGEAKVFWPVYNSYQSDMIAYYDRVSKLLDTFTETYGSMTDETAAKLLGDYLALQTDYVAILKSYAPKFRRVLPPVKVARLYQVENKMRALVDYELARAIPLIK
;
A
#
# COMPACT_ATOMS: atom_id res chain seq x y z
N MET A 1 59.67 -12.16 -2.69
CA MET A 1 58.71 -11.06 -2.52
C MET A 1 57.72 -11.51 -1.43
N ILE A 2 57.99 -11.05 -0.18
CA ILE A 2 57.12 -10.96 1.02
C ILE A 2 56.26 -12.22 1.34
N LEU A 3 56.69 -13.14 2.24
CA LEU A 3 56.49 -13.15 3.73
C LEU A 3 54.99 -13.33 4.10
N ILE A 4 54.49 -14.20 4.99
CA ILE A 4 54.96 -14.99 6.14
C ILE A 4 53.90 -16.07 6.43
N ALA A 5 54.33 -17.16 7.09
CA ALA A 5 53.55 -18.31 7.57
C ALA A 5 52.62 -18.03 8.76
N THR A 6 51.99 -19.11 9.26
CA THR A 6 51.38 -19.32 10.60
C THR A 6 50.01 -18.65 10.87
N PHE A 7 48.93 -19.41 11.08
CA PHE A 7 48.54 -20.23 12.26
C PHE A 7 47.69 -19.42 13.26
N LEU A 8 46.79 -20.15 13.93
CA LEU A 8 46.09 -19.82 15.17
C LEU A 8 44.65 -19.27 15.05
N ALA A 9 43.73 -20.18 15.37
CA ALA A 9 42.37 -19.88 15.78
C ALA A 9 42.34 -19.04 17.06
N CYS A 10 41.50 -18.00 17.10
CA CYS A 10 40.93 -17.47 18.33
C CYS A 10 39.48 -17.07 18.09
N LEU A 11 38.62 -17.63 18.95
CA LEU A 11 37.28 -17.16 19.28
C LEU A 11 37.29 -15.64 19.52
N GLY A 12 36.39 -14.92 18.86
CA GLY A 12 36.16 -13.50 19.10
C GLY A 12 34.77 -13.12 18.61
N GLY A 13 33.87 -12.87 19.55
CA GLY A 13 32.51 -12.43 19.27
C GLY A 13 32.51 -11.17 18.40
N GLY A 14 31.75 -11.24 17.32
CA GLY A 14 31.43 -10.10 16.47
C GLY A 14 30.01 -10.32 16.00
N VAL A 15 29.06 -9.77 16.77
CA VAL A 15 27.68 -9.44 16.38
C VAL A 15 27.18 -10.19 15.15
N ALA A 16 26.39 -11.23 15.39
CA ALA A 16 25.30 -11.54 14.50
C ALA A 16 24.47 -10.26 14.38
N GLY A 17 24.79 -9.44 13.39
CA GLY A 17 23.88 -8.45 12.89
C GLY A 17 22.67 -9.25 12.44
N ALA A 18 21.66 -9.32 13.31
CA ALA A 18 20.30 -9.46 12.85
C ALA A 18 20.14 -8.36 11.80
N GLN A 19 20.28 -8.72 10.53
CA GLN A 19 19.82 -7.88 9.45
C GLN A 19 18.33 -7.74 9.72
N ASP A 20 17.93 -6.65 10.38
CA ASP A 20 16.63 -6.06 10.20
C ASP A 20 16.50 -5.84 8.69
N LYS A 21 15.93 -6.83 8.00
CA LYS A 21 15.50 -6.64 6.64
C LYS A 21 14.46 -5.52 6.72
N PRO A 22 14.64 -4.41 5.98
CA PRO A 22 13.60 -3.39 5.92
C PRO A 22 12.29 -4.06 5.54
N ALA A 23 11.16 -3.46 5.92
CA ALA A 23 9.80 -3.93 5.69
C ALA A 23 9.41 -4.04 4.19
N ASP A 24 10.17 -4.78 3.39
CA ASP A 24 10.18 -4.72 1.93
C ASP A 24 9.69 -6.00 1.24
N THR A 25 9.56 -7.11 1.96
CA THR A 25 8.85 -8.26 1.40
C THR A 25 7.36 -7.93 1.34
N MET A 26 6.77 -8.00 0.15
CA MET A 26 5.33 -7.78 -0.07
C MET A 26 4.44 -8.62 0.85
N GLU A 27 4.89 -9.82 1.23
CA GLU A 27 4.20 -10.71 2.17
C GLU A 27 4.23 -10.19 3.62
N LEU A 28 5.38 -9.72 4.11
CA LEU A 28 5.49 -9.07 5.42
C LEU A 28 4.66 -7.79 5.49
N LEU A 29 4.66 -7.01 4.39
CA LEU A 29 3.82 -5.83 4.27
C LEU A 29 2.33 -6.20 4.31
N ARG A 30 1.92 -7.29 3.64
CA ARG A 30 0.56 -7.81 3.66
C ARG A 30 0.11 -8.17 5.08
N GLU A 31 0.92 -8.94 5.80
CA GLU A 31 0.59 -9.37 7.17
C GLU A 31 0.49 -8.17 8.13
N LYS A 32 1.49 -7.28 8.10
CA LYS A 32 1.50 -6.10 8.98
C LYS A 32 0.40 -5.11 8.63
N ALA A 33 0.08 -4.90 7.34
CA ALA A 33 -0.98 -3.98 6.94
C ALA A 33 -2.38 -4.48 7.34
N ARG A 34 -2.59 -5.81 7.36
CA ARG A 34 -3.82 -6.41 7.91
C ARG A 34 -3.95 -6.19 9.41
N ALA A 35 -2.84 -6.23 10.15
CA ALA A 35 -2.84 -6.04 11.60
C ALA A 35 -2.95 -4.55 12.00
N ASP A 36 -2.12 -3.68 11.41
CA ASP A 36 -2.10 -2.24 11.69
C ASP A 36 -1.46 -1.44 10.54
N LYS A 37 -2.29 -0.88 9.66
CA LYS A 37 -1.86 0.01 8.57
C LYS A 37 -1.15 1.27 9.06
N LYS A 38 -1.54 1.84 10.21
CA LYS A 38 -0.88 3.06 10.74
C LYS A 38 0.54 2.73 11.17
N LEU A 39 0.76 1.60 11.85
CA LEU A 39 2.10 1.17 12.24
C LEU A 39 3.02 0.97 11.03
N VAL A 40 2.51 0.35 9.95
CA VAL A 40 3.26 0.18 8.69
C VAL A 40 3.69 1.52 8.10
N VAL A 41 2.76 2.47 7.98
CA VAL A 41 3.05 3.80 7.42
C VAL A 41 4.01 4.58 8.31
N ALA A 42 3.81 4.57 9.63
CA ALA A 42 4.70 5.24 10.58
C ALA A 42 6.14 4.72 10.46
N SER A 43 6.29 3.39 10.42
CA SER A 43 7.59 2.72 10.33
C SER A 43 8.27 3.00 9.00
N ALA A 44 7.54 2.93 7.88
CA ALA A 44 8.12 3.15 6.56
C ALA A 44 8.57 4.60 6.33
N LEU A 45 7.85 5.56 6.92
CA LEU A 45 8.16 6.98 6.76
C LEU A 45 9.20 7.51 7.75
N GLU A 46 9.54 6.74 8.79
CA GLU A 46 10.48 7.15 9.84
C GLU A 46 10.11 8.55 10.37
N LEU A 47 8.84 8.73 10.74
CA LEU A 47 8.33 10.03 11.19
C LEU A 47 8.97 10.42 12.52
N THR A 48 9.50 11.63 12.59
CA THR A 48 9.80 12.28 13.87
C THR A 48 8.50 12.57 14.63
N GLU A 49 8.57 12.78 15.94
CA GLU A 49 7.40 13.17 16.73
C GLU A 49 6.73 14.45 16.20
N GLY A 50 7.55 15.42 15.75
CA GLY A 50 7.05 16.67 15.16
C GLY A 50 6.29 16.44 13.86
N GLU A 51 6.84 15.66 12.94
CA GLU A 51 6.18 15.29 11.68
C GLU A 51 4.91 14.48 11.95
N ALA A 52 4.94 13.52 12.86
CA ALA A 52 3.78 12.68 13.18
C ALA A 52 2.57 13.52 13.63
N LYS A 53 2.78 14.53 14.49
CA LYS A 53 1.70 15.40 14.99
C LYS A 53 0.93 16.10 13.86
N VAL A 54 1.63 16.55 12.81
CA VAL A 54 1.01 17.26 11.68
C VAL A 54 0.58 16.32 10.54
N PHE A 55 1.23 15.15 10.42
CA PHE A 55 0.95 14.16 9.40
C PHE A 55 -0.37 13.43 9.64
N TRP A 56 -0.60 12.93 10.86
CA TRP A 56 -1.73 12.05 11.15
C TRP A 56 -3.10 12.66 10.86
N PRO A 57 -3.38 13.95 11.15
CA PRO A 57 -4.65 14.57 10.78
C PRO A 57 -4.90 14.50 9.26
N VAL A 58 -3.90 14.81 8.43
CA VAL A 58 -4.01 14.76 6.96
C VAL A 58 -4.20 13.31 6.49
N TYR A 59 -3.44 12.39 7.06
CA TYR A 59 -3.52 10.97 6.71
C TYR A 59 -4.87 10.35 7.09
N ASN A 60 -5.44 10.72 8.24
CA ASN A 60 -6.76 10.23 8.65
C ASN A 60 -7.86 10.71 7.70
N SER A 61 -7.82 11.96 7.24
CA SER A 61 -8.76 12.45 6.20
C SER A 61 -8.59 11.67 4.91
N TYR A 62 -7.34 11.43 4.47
CA TYR A 62 -7.07 10.60 3.29
C TYR A 62 -7.65 9.19 3.44
N GLN A 63 -7.46 8.53 4.59
CA GLN A 63 -8.04 7.20 4.82
C GLN A 63 -9.56 7.22 4.82
N SER A 64 -10.20 8.27 5.37
CA SER A 64 -11.67 8.42 5.32
C SER A 64 -12.18 8.48 3.88
N ASP A 65 -11.55 9.28 3.02
CA ASP A 65 -11.93 9.38 1.61
C ASP A 65 -11.67 8.07 0.85
N MET A 66 -10.59 7.36 1.21
CA MET A 66 -10.27 6.04 0.66
C MET A 66 -11.26 4.97 1.10
N ILE A 67 -11.77 5.02 2.34
CA ILE A 67 -12.85 4.13 2.81
C ILE A 67 -14.11 4.35 1.96
N ALA A 68 -14.54 5.61 1.80
CA ALA A 68 -15.70 5.92 0.96
C ALA A 68 -15.51 5.48 -0.51
N TYR A 69 -14.28 5.58 -1.02
CA TYR A 69 -13.93 5.03 -2.34
C TYR A 69 -14.09 3.50 -2.37
N TYR A 70 -13.53 2.77 -1.40
CA TYR A 70 -13.62 1.31 -1.37
C TYR A 70 -15.03 0.80 -1.11
N ASP A 71 -15.88 1.54 -0.39
CA ASP A 71 -17.31 1.20 -0.27
C ASP A 71 -18.01 1.18 -1.63
N ARG A 72 -17.62 2.06 -2.56
CA ARG A 72 -18.14 2.06 -3.93
C ARG A 72 -17.55 0.93 -4.76
N VAL A 73 -16.29 0.57 -4.55
CA VAL A 73 -15.68 -0.63 -5.16
C VAL A 73 -16.45 -1.88 -4.72
N SER A 74 -16.74 -2.04 -3.43
CA SER A 74 -17.52 -3.16 -2.92
C SER A 74 -18.89 -3.25 -3.59
N LYS A 75 -19.63 -2.13 -3.68
CA LYS A 75 -20.94 -2.09 -4.37
C LYS A 75 -20.88 -2.49 -5.84
N LEU A 76 -19.81 -2.12 -6.54
CA LEU A 76 -19.58 -2.55 -7.92
C LEU A 76 -19.41 -4.07 -8.00
N LEU A 77 -18.64 -4.65 -7.09
CA LEU A 77 -18.41 -6.10 -7.00
C LEU A 77 -19.67 -6.87 -6.59
N ASP A 78 -20.49 -6.31 -5.69
CA ASP A 78 -21.78 -6.87 -5.32
C ASP A 78 -22.70 -6.93 -6.56
N THR A 79 -22.81 -5.81 -7.29
CA THR A 79 -23.61 -5.74 -8.53
C THR A 79 -23.13 -6.75 -9.58
N PHE A 80 -21.81 -6.87 -9.76
CA PHE A 80 -21.24 -7.87 -10.65
C PHE A 80 -21.61 -9.29 -10.21
N THR A 81 -21.50 -9.59 -8.92
CA THR A 81 -21.80 -10.93 -8.37
C THR A 81 -23.27 -11.30 -8.53
N GLU A 82 -24.17 -10.36 -8.24
CA GLU A 82 -25.63 -10.54 -8.38
C GLU A 82 -26.05 -10.78 -9.83
N THR A 83 -25.36 -10.15 -10.79
CA THR A 83 -25.71 -10.22 -12.22
C THR A 83 -24.90 -11.24 -13.02
N TYR A 84 -23.90 -11.88 -12.41
CA TYR A 84 -22.93 -12.73 -13.09
C TYR A 84 -23.54 -13.84 -13.96
N GLY A 85 -24.61 -14.48 -13.48
CA GLY A 85 -25.28 -15.58 -14.21
C GLY A 85 -26.25 -15.13 -15.30
N SER A 86 -26.56 -13.83 -15.37
CA SER A 86 -27.59 -13.26 -16.23
C SER A 86 -27.14 -11.92 -16.82
N MET A 87 -25.87 -11.82 -17.20
CA MET A 87 -25.29 -10.59 -17.69
C MET A 87 -25.99 -10.14 -18.98
N THR A 88 -26.29 -8.85 -19.06
CA THR A 88 -26.80 -8.20 -20.28
C THR A 88 -25.79 -7.16 -20.77
N ASP A 89 -25.81 -6.83 -22.07
CA ASP A 89 -24.94 -5.80 -22.66
C ASP A 89 -25.07 -4.45 -21.93
N GLU A 90 -26.31 -4.08 -21.56
CA GLU A 90 -26.58 -2.87 -20.78
C GLU A 90 -25.91 -2.90 -19.41
N THR A 91 -26.02 -4.01 -18.69
CA THR A 91 -25.40 -4.19 -17.37
C THR A 91 -23.87 -4.18 -17.49
N ALA A 92 -23.32 -4.87 -18.49
CA ALA A 92 -21.88 -4.91 -18.74
C ALA A 92 -21.33 -3.51 -19.07
N ALA A 93 -22.02 -2.74 -19.91
CA ALA A 93 -21.64 -1.37 -20.24
C ALA A 93 -21.66 -0.47 -18.99
N LYS A 94 -22.68 -0.62 -18.13
CA LYS A 94 -22.75 0.12 -16.86
C LYS A 94 -21.61 -0.24 -15.91
N LEU A 95 -21.35 -1.54 -15.69
CA LEU A 95 -20.27 -2.01 -14.82
C LEU A 95 -18.90 -1.50 -15.29
N LEU A 96 -18.65 -1.52 -16.59
CA LEU A 96 -17.42 -0.97 -17.17
C LEU A 96 -17.31 0.55 -16.93
N GLY A 97 -18.40 1.28 -17.16
CA GLY A 97 -18.45 2.73 -16.90
C GLY A 97 -18.15 3.07 -15.44
N ASP A 98 -18.80 2.36 -14.51
CA ASP A 98 -18.61 2.54 -13.07
C ASP A 98 -17.17 2.18 -12.64
N TYR A 99 -16.61 1.10 -13.19
CA TYR A 99 -15.21 0.72 -12.96
C TYR A 99 -14.23 1.82 -13.39
N LEU A 100 -14.39 2.38 -14.59
CA LEU A 100 -13.52 3.45 -15.10
C LEU A 100 -13.69 4.76 -14.31
N ALA A 101 -14.92 5.06 -13.86
CA ALA A 101 -15.17 6.18 -12.96
C ALA A 101 -14.42 6.01 -11.63
N LEU A 102 -14.44 4.80 -11.04
CA LEU A 102 -13.66 4.50 -9.84
C LEU A 102 -12.16 4.68 -10.07
N GLN A 103 -11.60 4.21 -11.20
CA GLN A 103 -10.17 4.46 -11.49
C GLN A 103 -9.84 5.96 -11.52
N THR A 104 -10.73 6.75 -12.11
CA THR A 104 -10.58 8.21 -12.17
C THR A 104 -10.63 8.84 -10.77
N ASP A 105 -11.62 8.45 -9.96
CA ASP A 105 -11.81 8.96 -8.61
C ASP A 105 -10.64 8.63 -7.69
N TYR A 106 -10.09 7.41 -7.81
CA TYR A 106 -8.90 7.00 -7.07
C TYR A 106 -7.73 7.95 -7.34
N VAL A 107 -7.43 8.19 -8.62
CA VAL A 107 -6.36 9.13 -9.02
C VAL A 107 -6.67 10.55 -8.57
N ALA A 108 -7.93 10.98 -8.58
CA ALA A 108 -8.34 12.28 -8.09
C ALA A 108 -8.08 12.44 -6.58
N ILE A 109 -8.41 11.44 -5.77
CA ILE A 109 -8.09 11.41 -4.33
C ILE A 109 -6.58 11.56 -4.14
N LEU A 110 -5.78 10.71 -4.80
CA LEU A 110 -4.31 10.76 -4.75
C LEU A 110 -3.77 12.15 -5.11
N LYS A 111 -4.25 12.76 -6.18
CA LYS A 111 -3.84 14.10 -6.62
C LYS A 111 -4.23 15.19 -5.62
N SER A 112 -5.40 15.09 -5.01
CA SER A 112 -5.90 16.08 -4.04
C SER A 112 -5.11 16.08 -2.72
N TYR A 113 -4.58 14.91 -2.31
CA TYR A 113 -3.83 14.77 -1.07
C TYR A 113 -2.32 15.00 -1.22
N ALA A 114 -1.76 14.82 -2.41
CA ALA A 114 -0.33 15.03 -2.66
C ALA A 114 0.15 16.44 -2.23
N PRO A 115 -0.52 17.55 -2.57
CA PRO A 115 -0.13 18.87 -2.06
C PRO A 115 -0.37 19.02 -0.54
N LYS A 116 -1.37 18.35 0.04
CA LYS A 116 -1.63 18.41 1.50
C LYS A 116 -0.51 17.73 2.27
N PHE A 117 -0.05 16.55 1.83
CA PHE A 117 1.07 15.85 2.44
C PHE A 117 2.39 16.61 2.28
N ARG A 118 2.63 17.25 1.13
CA ARG A 118 3.84 18.09 0.91
C ARG A 118 3.93 19.31 1.84
N ARG A 119 2.82 19.76 2.44
CA ARG A 119 2.84 20.84 3.44
C ARG A 119 3.32 20.37 4.82
N VAL A 120 3.23 19.07 5.09
CA VAL A 120 3.49 18.49 6.43
C VAL A 120 4.67 17.52 6.44
N LEU A 121 5.18 17.11 5.27
CA LEU A 121 6.31 16.20 5.13
C LEU A 121 7.27 16.64 4.00
N PRO A 122 8.57 16.31 4.12
CA PRO A 122 9.53 16.44 3.03
C PRO A 122 9.08 15.66 1.77
N PRO A 123 9.37 16.16 0.55
CA PRO A 123 8.94 15.52 -0.70
C PRO A 123 9.32 14.03 -0.83
N VAL A 124 10.50 13.63 -0.32
CA VAL A 124 10.94 12.24 -0.33
C VAL A 124 10.02 11.33 0.50
N LYS A 125 9.62 11.76 1.70
CA LYS A 125 8.68 11.02 2.54
C LYS A 125 7.29 10.96 1.92
N VAL A 126 6.86 12.03 1.24
CA VAL A 126 5.60 12.00 0.48
C VAL A 126 5.66 10.97 -0.65
N ALA A 127 6.72 10.94 -1.45
CA ALA A 127 6.88 9.92 -2.48
C ALA A 127 6.87 8.50 -1.90
N ARG A 128 7.58 8.28 -0.77
CA ARG A 128 7.61 7.00 -0.06
C ARG A 128 6.24 6.59 0.46
N LEU A 129 5.43 7.52 0.97
CA LEU A 129 4.05 7.24 1.40
C LEU A 129 3.23 6.65 0.26
N TYR A 130 3.32 7.24 -0.94
CA TYR A 130 2.58 6.76 -2.11
C TYR A 130 3.09 5.40 -2.58
N GLN A 131 4.39 5.11 -2.46
CA GLN A 131 4.93 3.77 -2.73
C GLN A 131 4.35 2.73 -1.76
N VAL A 132 4.28 3.05 -0.45
CA VAL A 132 3.74 2.15 0.58
C VAL A 132 2.25 1.90 0.35
N GLU A 133 1.46 2.94 0.12
CA GLU A 133 0.03 2.84 -0.22
C GLU A 133 -0.21 2.03 -1.50
N ASN A 134 0.59 2.27 -2.55
CA ASN A 134 0.50 1.52 -3.79
C ASN A 134 0.84 0.04 -3.60
N LYS A 135 1.87 -0.30 -2.82
CA LYS A 135 2.19 -1.70 -2.50
C LYS A 135 1.03 -2.39 -1.77
N MET A 136 0.40 -1.73 -0.80
CA MET A 136 -0.77 -2.28 -0.11
C MET A 136 -1.95 -2.46 -1.06
N ARG A 137 -2.23 -1.48 -1.93
CA ARG A 137 -3.28 -1.61 -2.94
C ARG A 137 -3.01 -2.76 -3.91
N ALA A 138 -1.79 -2.88 -4.42
CA ALA A 138 -1.43 -3.93 -5.37
C ALA A 138 -1.68 -5.34 -4.80
N LEU A 139 -1.53 -5.54 -3.48
CA LEU A 139 -1.89 -6.78 -2.82
C LEU A 139 -3.39 -7.05 -2.87
N VAL A 140 -4.22 -6.03 -2.64
CA VAL A 140 -5.69 -6.15 -2.73
C VAL A 140 -6.11 -6.40 -4.18
N ASP A 141 -5.58 -5.62 -5.12
CA ASP A 141 -5.88 -5.74 -6.55
C ASP A 141 -5.51 -7.14 -7.07
N TYR A 142 -4.39 -7.72 -6.61
CA TYR A 142 -4.00 -9.09 -6.93
C TYR A 142 -5.01 -10.13 -6.42
N GLU A 143 -5.48 -10.02 -5.17
CA GLU A 143 -6.47 -10.96 -4.65
C GLU A 143 -7.83 -10.81 -5.36
N LEU A 144 -8.23 -9.59 -5.69
CA LEU A 144 -9.44 -9.32 -6.48
C LEU A 144 -9.33 -9.92 -7.88
N ALA A 145 -8.22 -9.71 -8.59
CA ALA A 145 -8.00 -10.26 -9.92
C ALA A 145 -8.04 -11.80 -9.95
N ARG A 146 -7.64 -12.45 -8.84
CA ARG A 146 -7.76 -13.91 -8.69
C ARG A 146 -9.18 -14.39 -8.41
N ALA A 147 -9.94 -13.61 -7.65
CA ALA A 147 -11.27 -13.99 -7.18
C ALA A 147 -12.39 -13.66 -8.18
N ILE A 148 -12.25 -12.57 -8.94
CA ILE A 148 -13.27 -12.09 -9.87
C ILE A 148 -13.15 -12.85 -11.20
N PRO A 149 -14.17 -13.64 -11.60
CA PRO A 149 -14.16 -14.33 -12.89
C PRO A 149 -14.42 -13.36 -14.06
N LEU A 150 -14.12 -13.82 -15.28
CA LEU A 150 -14.51 -13.10 -16.51
C LEU A 150 -16.03 -13.11 -16.67
N ILE A 151 -16.59 -12.01 -17.16
CA ILE A 151 -18.00 -11.90 -17.56
C ILE A 151 -18.35 -13.01 -18.58
N LYS A 152 -19.58 -13.54 -18.47
CA LYS A 152 -20.16 -14.53 -19.39
C LYS A 152 -21.22 -13.91 -20.29
#